data_AF-A0A7C6CCU2-F1
#
_entry.id   AF-A0A7C6CCU2-F1
#
_cell.length_a   1.000
_cell.length_b   1.000
_cell.length_c   1.000
_cell.angle_alpha   90.00
_cell.angle_beta   90.00
_cell.angle_gamma   90.00
#
_symmetry.space_group_name_H-M   'P 1'
#
loop_
_entity.id
_entity.type
_entity.pdbx_description
1 polymer ?
#
loop_
_entity_poly.entity_id
_entity_poly.type
_entity_poly.pdbx_seq_one_letter_code
_entity_poly.pdbx_strand_id
1 'polypeptide(L)'
;FKKVYLVGLQNSGKSTLVNKIASHYKLETAILASKKPGLTKDILKLKTPYFTLYDTPGVYLKGFIDDYLSYQDYYPLIPDFFKAFVYNLKESQTIIVFGLFMITLLKGETSFVFYGNKLKLHRTKKENASALFKKHQGELFKPTVKDFETNFLKLENKKYLINLMELGFLVVKGAVTLEITKPKGANVFISEGVIDGL
;
A
#
# COMPACT_ATOMS: atom_id res chain seq x y z
N PHE A 1 28.70 19.44 -16.64
CA PHE A 1 27.56 19.34 -15.69
C PHE A 1 26.84 18.01 -15.88
N LYS A 2 26.69 17.21 -14.83
CA LYS A 2 26.00 15.90 -14.91
C LYS A 2 24.48 16.09 -15.03
N LYS A 3 23.83 15.26 -15.86
CA LYS A 3 22.37 15.17 -15.97
C LYS A 3 21.89 14.02 -15.09
N VAL A 4 20.88 14.27 -14.26
CA VAL A 4 20.28 13.29 -13.35
C VAL A 4 18.80 13.21 -13.66
N TYR A 5 18.27 12.01 -13.89
CA TYR A 5 16.87 11.78 -14.24
C TYR A 5 16.18 11.04 -13.09
N LEU A 6 15.05 11.59 -12.62
CA LEU A 6 14.20 10.92 -11.64
C LEU A 6 13.11 10.15 -12.38
N VAL A 7 13.18 8.83 -12.31
CA VAL A 7 12.22 7.90 -12.92
C VAL A 7 11.58 7.06 -11.82
N GLY A 8 10.28 6.84 -11.91
CA GLY A 8 9.54 6.03 -10.93
C GLY A 8 8.03 6.10 -11.13
N LEU A 9 7.31 5.28 -10.38
CA LEU A 9 5.85 5.20 -10.44
C LEU A 9 5.18 6.54 -10.10
N GLN A 10 3.94 6.74 -10.51
CA GLN A 10 3.12 7.84 -9.97
C GLN A 10 3.01 7.72 -8.44
N ASN A 11 2.87 8.86 -7.77
CA ASN A 11 2.79 8.98 -6.30
C ASN A 11 4.02 8.47 -5.51
N SER A 12 5.11 8.07 -6.16
CA SER A 12 6.34 7.61 -5.48
C SER A 12 7.16 8.72 -4.78
N GLY A 13 6.64 9.94 -4.65
CA GLY A 13 7.31 11.05 -3.98
C GLY A 13 8.36 11.82 -4.79
N LYS A 14 8.49 11.59 -6.11
CA LYS A 14 9.47 12.28 -6.98
C LYS A 14 9.40 13.80 -6.86
N SER A 15 8.23 14.39 -7.05
CA SER A 15 8.06 15.85 -7.01
C SER A 15 8.32 16.42 -5.60
N THR A 16 8.00 15.67 -4.55
CA THR A 16 8.36 16.03 -3.16
C THR A 16 9.88 16.09 -2.98
N LEU A 17 10.62 15.11 -3.53
CA LEU A 17 12.08 15.10 -3.51
C LEU A 17 12.66 16.29 -4.30
N VAL A 18 12.13 16.58 -5.49
CA VAL A 18 12.54 17.74 -6.31
C VAL A 18 12.33 19.04 -5.54
N ASN A 19 11.17 19.22 -4.92
CA ASN A 19 10.84 20.40 -4.12
C ASN A 19 11.81 20.57 -2.94
N LYS A 20 12.15 19.48 -2.24
CA LYS A 20 13.14 19.51 -1.15
C LYS A 20 14.54 19.88 -1.65
N ILE A 21 14.97 19.34 -2.79
CA ILE A 21 16.26 19.68 -3.39
C ILE A 21 16.30 21.16 -3.78
N ALA A 22 15.25 21.66 -4.43
CA ALA A 22 15.17 23.06 -4.83
C ALA A 22 15.23 24.00 -3.61
N SER A 23 14.46 23.69 -2.57
CA SER A 23 14.48 24.41 -1.29
C SER A 23 15.88 24.42 -0.65
N HIS A 24 16.57 23.27 -0.61
CA HIS A 24 17.93 23.17 -0.07
C HIS A 24 18.93 24.10 -0.80
N TYR A 25 18.82 24.21 -2.12
CA TYR A 25 19.66 25.10 -2.93
C TYR A 25 19.10 26.53 -3.05
N LYS A 26 18.02 26.86 -2.35
CA LYS A 26 17.31 28.16 -2.44
C LYS A 26 16.95 28.55 -3.88
N LEU A 27 16.58 27.55 -4.67
CA LEU A 27 16.16 27.73 -6.06
C LEU A 27 14.64 27.94 -6.10
N GLU A 28 14.19 28.89 -6.92
CA GLU A 28 12.75 29.07 -7.13
C GLU A 28 12.13 27.83 -7.77
N THR A 29 11.09 27.31 -7.13
CA THR A 29 10.30 26.18 -7.59
C THR A 29 9.13 26.62 -8.46
N ALA A 30 9.13 27.83 -9.04
CA ALA A 30 7.97 28.39 -9.76
C ALA A 30 7.44 27.47 -10.90
N ILE A 31 8.28 26.55 -11.39
CA ILE A 31 7.94 25.51 -12.37
C ILE A 31 7.12 24.33 -11.77
N LEU A 32 7.07 24.18 -10.44
CA LEU A 32 6.48 23.05 -9.71
C LEU A 32 5.09 23.36 -9.10
N ALA A 33 4.66 24.63 -9.09
CA ALA A 33 3.37 25.04 -8.50
C ALA A 33 2.15 24.80 -9.42
N SER A 34 2.35 24.46 -10.69
CA SER A 34 1.28 24.46 -11.71
C SER A 34 0.56 23.12 -11.93
N LYS A 35 0.86 22.06 -11.16
CA LYS A 35 0.29 20.74 -11.44
C LYS A 35 -0.30 20.09 -10.20
N LYS A 36 -1.52 19.58 -10.35
CA LYS A 36 -2.23 18.75 -9.36
C LYS A 36 -1.27 17.72 -8.73
N PRO A 37 -1.38 17.47 -7.41
CA PRO A 37 -0.70 16.34 -6.78
C PRO A 37 -0.94 15.06 -7.60
N GLY A 38 0.13 14.38 -8.01
CA GLY A 38 0.08 13.09 -8.71
C GLY A 38 0.34 13.10 -10.22
N LEU A 39 0.42 14.25 -10.92
CA LEU A 39 0.57 14.27 -12.38
C LEU A 39 1.64 15.27 -12.89
N THR A 40 2.90 14.83 -12.99
CA THR A 40 3.92 15.53 -13.79
C THR A 40 3.66 15.23 -15.28
N LYS A 41 2.97 16.11 -16.00
CA LYS A 41 2.70 15.91 -17.45
C LYS A 41 3.87 16.29 -18.38
N ASP A 42 4.83 17.07 -17.91
CA ASP A 42 5.99 17.54 -18.69
C ASP A 42 7.26 17.31 -17.87
N ILE A 43 8.39 17.03 -18.53
CA ILE A 43 9.68 16.89 -17.84
C ILE A 43 10.04 18.23 -17.18
N LEU A 44 10.16 18.25 -15.86
CA LEU A 44 10.57 19.45 -15.13
C LEU A 44 12.09 19.46 -14.97
N LYS A 45 12.69 20.64 -15.03
CA LYS A 45 14.15 20.81 -14.97
C LYS A 45 14.53 21.69 -13.79
N LEU A 46 15.39 21.18 -12.92
CA LEU A 46 16.00 21.94 -11.82
C LEU A 46 17.52 21.97 -12.01
N LYS A 47 18.08 23.16 -12.19
CA LYS A 47 19.54 23.36 -12.28
C LYS A 47 20.11 23.66 -10.90
N THR A 48 20.99 22.81 -10.39
CA THR A 48 21.74 23.04 -9.15
C THR A 48 23.18 23.47 -9.46
N PRO A 49 23.99 23.88 -8.47
CA PRO A 49 25.42 24.17 -8.67
C PRO A 49 26.26 22.98 -9.15
N TYR A 50 25.79 21.73 -9.00
CA TYR A 50 26.57 20.52 -9.28
C TYR A 50 25.98 19.66 -10.41
N PHE A 51 24.66 19.67 -10.57
CA PHE A 51 23.96 18.82 -11.53
C PHE A 51 22.69 19.48 -12.06
N THR A 52 22.13 18.92 -13.12
CA THR A 52 20.78 19.25 -13.58
C THR A 52 19.88 18.06 -13.36
N LEU A 53 18.84 18.25 -12.56
CA LEU A 53 17.82 17.26 -12.27
C LEU A 53 16.68 17.39 -13.28
N TYR A 54 16.21 16.25 -13.77
CA TYR A 54 15.07 16.13 -14.66
C TYR A 54 14.01 15.25 -13.97
N ASP A 55 12.88 15.85 -13.56
CA ASP A 55 11.72 15.11 -13.05
C ASP A 55 10.93 14.61 -14.24
N THR A 56 10.85 13.29 -14.43
CA THR A 56 10.08 12.71 -15.53
C THR A 56 8.63 12.45 -15.10
N PRO A 57 7.68 12.44 -16.05
CA PRO A 57 6.34 11.90 -15.78
C PRO A 57 6.42 10.56 -15.07
N GLY A 58 5.62 10.40 -14.01
CA GLY A 58 5.54 9.13 -13.30
C GLY A 58 4.93 8.05 -14.18
N VAL A 59 5.51 6.86 -14.16
CA VAL A 59 4.92 5.70 -14.84
C VAL A 59 3.64 5.32 -14.10
N TYR A 60 2.50 5.39 -14.78
CA TYR A 60 1.24 4.90 -14.24
C TYR A 60 1.23 3.38 -14.29
N LEU A 61 0.94 2.75 -13.16
CA LEU A 61 0.70 1.32 -13.06
C LEU A 61 -0.64 1.15 -12.35
N LYS A 62 -1.50 0.29 -12.90
CA LYS A 62 -2.80 -0.01 -12.28
C LYS A 62 -2.64 -0.88 -11.04
N GLY A 63 -3.63 -0.88 -10.16
CA GLY A 63 -3.73 -1.75 -9.00
C GLY A 63 -3.27 -1.11 -7.69
N PHE A 64 -3.06 0.21 -7.65
CA PHE A 64 -2.74 0.98 -6.44
C PHE A 64 -3.98 1.64 -5.86
N ILE A 65 -3.90 2.16 -4.64
CA ILE A 65 -5.10 2.60 -3.89
C ILE A 65 -5.85 3.75 -4.57
N ASP A 66 -5.14 4.58 -5.32
CA ASP A 66 -5.67 5.72 -6.08
C ASP A 66 -6.49 5.32 -7.31
N ASP A 67 -6.40 4.05 -7.75
CA ASP A 67 -7.32 3.49 -8.76
C ASP A 67 -8.70 3.15 -8.19
N TYR A 68 -8.81 3.03 -6.86
CA TYR A 68 -10.00 2.52 -6.19
C TYR A 68 -10.70 3.57 -5.32
N LEU A 69 -9.93 4.48 -4.73
CA LEU A 69 -10.42 5.47 -3.76
C LEU A 69 -9.99 6.87 -4.16
N SER A 70 -10.81 7.86 -3.82
CA SER A 70 -10.42 9.26 -3.99
C SER A 70 -9.27 9.61 -3.04
N TYR A 71 -8.47 10.63 -3.40
CA TYR A 71 -7.40 11.12 -2.52
C TYR A 71 -7.88 11.46 -1.11
N GLN A 72 -9.08 12.04 -0.98
CA GLN A 72 -9.66 12.39 0.32
C GLN A 72 -9.96 11.16 1.17
N ASP A 73 -10.28 10.02 0.54
CA ASP A 73 -10.65 8.78 1.23
C ASP A 73 -9.43 7.96 1.65
N TYR A 74 -8.40 7.85 0.78
CA TYR A 74 -7.23 7.01 1.09
C TYR A 74 -6.12 7.77 1.81
N TYR A 75 -5.93 9.07 1.56
CA TYR A 75 -4.82 9.83 2.14
C TYR A 75 -4.79 9.75 3.68
N PRO A 76 -5.92 9.87 4.42
CA PRO A 76 -5.91 9.75 5.87
C PRO A 76 -5.48 8.36 6.38
N LEU A 77 -5.52 7.34 5.52
CA LEU A 77 -5.18 5.95 5.83
C LEU A 77 -3.71 5.63 5.55
N ILE A 78 -3.02 6.46 4.77
CA ILE A 78 -1.58 6.32 4.55
C ILE A 78 -0.87 6.45 5.91
N PRO A 79 -0.02 5.48 6.29
CA PRO A 79 0.65 5.49 7.58
C PRO A 79 1.77 6.54 7.61
N ASP A 80 1.65 7.53 8.50
CA ASP A 80 2.75 8.45 8.84
C ASP A 80 3.84 7.78 9.71
N PHE A 81 3.47 6.69 10.39
CA PHE A 81 4.35 5.80 11.14
C PHE A 81 3.75 4.39 11.12
N PHE A 82 4.55 3.36 11.39
CA PHE A 82 4.07 1.99 11.45
C PHE A 82 3.95 1.51 12.88
N LYS A 83 2.81 0.89 13.22
CA LYS A 83 2.61 0.12 14.46
C LYS A 83 2.29 -1.32 14.10
N ALA A 84 2.82 -2.25 14.88
CA ALA A 84 2.54 -3.66 14.75
C ALA A 84 1.22 -4.05 15.46
N PHE A 85 0.37 -4.81 14.78
CA PHE A 85 -0.84 -5.44 15.32
C PHE A 85 -0.73 -6.94 15.12
N VAL A 86 -0.65 -7.70 16.21
CA VAL A 86 -0.39 -9.14 16.17
C VAL A 86 -1.69 -9.91 16.40
N TYR A 87 -1.98 -10.86 15.51
CA TYR A 87 -3.10 -11.80 15.62
C TYR A 87 -2.59 -13.23 15.47
N ASN A 88 -2.69 -14.01 16.54
CA ASN A 88 -2.44 -15.46 16.47
C ASN A 88 -3.68 -16.14 15.91
N LEU A 89 -3.53 -16.81 14.76
CA LEU A 89 -4.63 -17.42 14.04
C LEU A 89 -4.52 -18.94 14.03
N LYS A 90 -5.68 -19.58 14.14
CA LYS A 90 -5.90 -20.98 13.77
C LYS A 90 -6.50 -21.02 12.37
N GLU A 91 -6.48 -22.20 11.76
CA GLU A 91 -7.15 -22.44 10.49
C GLU A 91 -8.63 -22.00 10.53
N SER A 92 -9.16 -21.63 9.37
CA SER A 92 -10.53 -21.12 9.19
C SER A 92 -10.84 -19.82 9.95
N GLN A 93 -9.83 -18.99 10.21
CA GLN A 93 -10.01 -17.64 10.73
C GLN A 93 -9.62 -16.58 9.72
N THR A 94 -10.41 -15.51 9.69
CA THR A 94 -10.28 -14.41 8.76
C THR A 94 -10.05 -13.11 9.52
N ILE A 95 -9.11 -12.30 9.04
CA ILE A 95 -8.98 -10.88 9.41
C ILE A 95 -9.48 -10.04 8.24
N ILE A 96 -10.50 -9.23 8.50
CA ILE A 96 -10.98 -8.19 7.60
C ILE A 96 -10.17 -6.93 7.88
N VAL A 97 -9.55 -6.35 6.85
CA VAL A 97 -8.75 -5.12 6.93
C VAL A 97 -9.51 -4.01 6.21
N PHE A 98 -9.89 -2.97 6.95
CA PHE A 98 -10.82 -1.94 6.50
C PHE A 98 -12.11 -2.57 5.94
N GLY A 99 -12.56 -2.13 4.77
CA GLY A 99 -13.49 -2.87 3.92
C GLY A 99 -12.86 -3.24 2.57
N LEU A 100 -11.55 -3.49 2.57
CA LEU A 100 -10.74 -3.71 1.35
C LEU A 100 -10.17 -5.12 1.27
N PHE A 101 -9.76 -5.72 2.39
CA PHE A 101 -9.20 -7.08 2.38
C PHE A 101 -9.95 -8.00 3.33
N MET A 102 -10.08 -9.27 2.94
CA MET A 102 -10.36 -10.38 3.86
C MET A 102 -9.25 -11.42 3.68
N ILE A 103 -8.50 -11.66 4.74
CA ILE A 103 -7.34 -12.56 4.71
C ILE A 103 -7.61 -13.72 5.65
N THR A 104 -7.75 -14.91 5.08
CA THR A 104 -8.10 -16.13 5.79
C THR A 104 -6.90 -17.08 5.84
N LEU A 105 -6.59 -17.59 7.03
CA LEU A 105 -5.67 -18.71 7.19
C LEU A 105 -6.40 -20.02 6.89
N LEU A 106 -6.09 -20.65 5.76
CA LEU A 106 -6.70 -21.92 5.35
C LEU A 106 -5.97 -23.14 5.92
N LYS A 107 -4.63 -23.07 5.98
CA LYS A 107 -3.80 -24.19 6.44
C LYS A 107 -2.56 -23.70 7.17
N GLY A 108 -2.19 -24.41 8.23
CA GLY A 108 -1.01 -24.15 9.06
C GLY A 108 -1.32 -23.29 10.28
N GLU A 109 -0.29 -22.98 11.05
CA GLU A 109 -0.37 -22.16 12.25
C GLU A 109 0.66 -21.03 12.16
N THR A 110 0.18 -19.79 12.29
CA THR A 110 1.03 -18.59 12.21
C THR A 110 0.37 -17.43 12.94
N SER A 111 1.19 -16.45 13.31
CA SER A 111 0.71 -15.11 13.61
C SER A 111 0.61 -14.31 12.32
N PHE A 112 -0.41 -13.47 12.22
CA PHE A 112 -0.44 -12.34 11.30
C PHE A 112 0.07 -11.11 12.06
N VAL A 113 1.08 -10.45 11.52
CA VAL A 113 1.57 -9.17 12.06
C VAL A 113 1.31 -8.09 11.03
N PHE A 114 0.29 -7.29 11.28
CA PHE A 114 -0.03 -6.15 10.43
C PHE A 114 0.75 -4.92 10.87
N TYR A 115 1.30 -4.19 9.91
CA TYR A 115 1.97 -2.92 10.17
C TYR A 115 1.24 -1.78 9.48
N GLY A 116 0.87 -0.77 10.26
CA GLY A 116 0.25 0.48 9.80
C GLY A 116 -0.11 1.37 10.97
N ASN A 117 -0.62 2.58 10.74
CA ASN A 117 -0.98 3.50 11.83
C ASN A 117 -2.46 3.36 12.24
N LYS A 118 -3.35 3.18 11.26
CA LYS A 118 -4.81 3.32 11.42
C LYS A 118 -5.58 2.11 10.88
N LEU A 119 -4.95 0.94 10.90
CA LEU A 119 -5.57 -0.28 10.39
C LEU A 119 -6.81 -0.62 11.20
N LYS A 120 -7.96 -0.70 10.53
CA LYS A 120 -9.18 -1.27 11.10
C LYS A 120 -9.17 -2.76 10.85
N LEU A 121 -8.93 -3.54 11.89
CA LEU A 121 -8.78 -5.00 11.82
C LEU A 121 -9.95 -5.66 12.54
N HIS A 122 -10.64 -6.58 11.86
CA HIS A 122 -11.76 -7.31 12.45
C HIS A 122 -11.58 -8.82 12.25
N ARG A 123 -11.51 -9.56 13.35
CA ARG A 123 -11.37 -11.02 13.33
C ARG A 123 -12.72 -11.71 13.33
N THR A 124 -12.89 -12.70 12.47
CA THR A 124 -14.06 -13.57 12.44
C THR A 124 -13.69 -14.98 11.98
N LYS A 125 -14.62 -15.93 12.06
CA LYS A 125 -14.48 -17.24 11.44
C LYS A 125 -14.72 -17.14 9.93
N LYS A 126 -14.03 -17.96 9.14
CA LYS A 126 -14.17 -17.99 7.67
C LYS A 126 -15.62 -18.11 7.23
N GLU A 127 -16.37 -19.02 7.84
CA GLU A 127 -17.78 -19.30 7.54
C GLU A 127 -18.68 -18.05 7.68
N ASN A 128 -18.32 -17.12 8.58
CA ASN A 128 -19.08 -15.91 8.83
C ASN A 128 -18.57 -14.69 8.06
N ALA A 129 -17.35 -14.74 7.52
CA ALA A 129 -16.65 -13.57 6.99
C ALA A 129 -17.44 -12.85 5.90
N SER A 130 -17.91 -13.58 4.89
CA SER A 130 -18.66 -13.00 3.77
C SER A 130 -19.99 -12.40 4.19
N ALA A 131 -20.74 -13.09 5.05
CA ALA A 131 -22.03 -12.62 5.55
C ALA A 131 -21.87 -11.37 6.42
N LEU A 132 -20.89 -11.37 7.32
CA LEU A 132 -20.57 -10.24 8.18
C LEU A 132 -20.12 -9.03 7.35
N PHE A 133 -19.21 -9.24 6.38
CA PHE A 133 -18.73 -8.19 5.49
C PHE A 133 -19.87 -7.50 4.76
N LYS A 134 -20.73 -8.29 4.07
CA LYS A 134 -21.88 -7.76 3.34
C LYS A 134 -22.85 -6.99 4.24
N LYS A 135 -23.10 -7.49 5.45
CA LYS A 135 -24.04 -6.87 6.39
C LYS A 135 -23.58 -5.48 6.87
N HIS A 136 -22.27 -5.26 7.00
CA HIS A 136 -21.72 -4.03 7.57
C HIS A 136 -20.77 -3.27 6.61
N GLN A 137 -20.87 -3.55 5.31
CA GLN A 137 -20.08 -2.90 4.27
C GLN A 137 -20.43 -1.40 4.20
N GLY A 138 -19.40 -0.54 4.18
CA GLY A 138 -19.58 0.92 4.15
C GLY A 138 -19.83 1.56 5.53
N GLU A 139 -20.24 0.80 6.53
CA GLU A 139 -20.43 1.27 7.91
C GLU A 139 -19.23 0.93 8.79
N LEU A 140 -19.13 -0.34 9.19
CA LEU A 140 -18.02 -0.88 9.99
C LEU A 140 -16.80 -1.07 9.10
N PHE A 141 -17.01 -1.65 7.92
CA PHE A 141 -15.97 -1.96 6.94
C PHE A 141 -15.86 -0.84 5.92
N LYS A 142 -15.03 0.15 6.27
CA LYS A 142 -14.75 1.32 5.42
C LYS A 142 -13.26 1.69 5.43
N PRO A 143 -12.72 2.19 4.31
CA PRO A 143 -13.39 2.32 2.99
C PRO A 143 -13.64 0.97 2.32
N THR A 144 -14.44 0.95 1.25
CA THR A 144 -14.76 -0.25 0.47
C THR A 144 -14.85 0.07 -1.02
N VAL A 145 -14.89 -0.95 -1.87
CA VAL A 145 -14.97 -0.85 -3.33
C VAL A 145 -16.15 -1.67 -3.86
N LYS A 146 -16.42 -1.57 -5.16
CA LYS A 146 -17.52 -2.31 -5.80
C LYS A 146 -17.17 -3.78 -6.03
N ASP A 147 -15.99 -4.03 -6.61
CA ASP A 147 -15.61 -5.33 -7.11
C ASP A 147 -14.42 -5.91 -6.35
N PHE A 148 -14.54 -7.19 -5.98
CA PHE A 148 -13.51 -7.95 -5.29
C PHE A 148 -13.17 -9.22 -6.08
N GLU A 149 -11.96 -9.72 -5.88
CA GLU A 149 -11.53 -11.03 -6.33
C GLU A 149 -10.80 -11.76 -5.22
N THR A 150 -10.81 -13.09 -5.27
CA THR A 150 -10.15 -13.94 -4.28
C THR A 150 -9.00 -14.69 -4.93
N ASN A 151 -7.84 -14.64 -4.30
CA ASN A 151 -6.66 -15.40 -4.67
C ASN A 151 -6.24 -16.34 -3.54
N PHE A 152 -5.63 -17.45 -3.91
CA PHE A 152 -5.07 -18.41 -2.97
C PHE A 152 -3.55 -18.37 -3.06
N LEU A 153 -2.90 -18.29 -1.91
CA LEU A 153 -1.46 -18.18 -1.81
C LEU A 153 -0.91 -19.27 -0.90
N LYS A 154 -0.08 -20.15 -1.45
CA LYS A 154 0.66 -21.15 -0.68
C LYS A 154 2.06 -20.61 -0.41
N LEU A 155 2.39 -20.43 0.86
CA LEU A 155 3.68 -19.94 1.34
C LEU A 155 4.53 -21.09 1.86
N GLU A 156 5.84 -21.01 1.64
CA GLU A 156 6.80 -21.97 2.19
C GLU A 156 7.17 -21.61 3.63
N ASN A 157 8.03 -22.40 4.28
CA ASN A 157 8.46 -22.15 5.65
C ASN A 157 9.47 -21.00 5.76
N LYS A 158 9.05 -19.79 5.40
CA LYS A 158 9.85 -18.56 5.39
C LYS A 158 9.03 -17.39 5.94
N LYS A 159 9.64 -16.20 6.02
CA LYS A 159 8.95 -14.95 6.38
C LYS A 159 8.61 -14.19 5.10
N TYR A 160 7.33 -13.83 4.97
CA TYR A 160 6.80 -13.09 3.83
C TYR A 160 6.19 -11.77 4.28
N LEU A 161 6.38 -10.75 3.46
CA LEU A 161 5.68 -9.47 3.56
C LEU A 161 4.71 -9.35 2.39
N ILE A 162 3.46 -9.04 2.71
CA ILE A 162 2.36 -8.88 1.77
C ILE A 162 1.88 -7.43 1.84
N ASN A 163 2.01 -6.67 0.75
CA ASN A 163 1.55 -5.29 0.70
C ASN A 163 0.01 -5.20 0.69
N LEU A 164 -0.53 -4.20 1.38
CA LEU A 164 -1.97 -3.91 1.47
C LEU A 164 -2.34 -2.60 0.77
N MET A 165 -1.98 -2.46 -0.50
CA MET A 165 -2.25 -1.27 -1.36
C MET A 165 -1.79 0.03 -0.71
N GLU A 166 -0.52 0.09 -0.31
CA GLU A 166 0.14 1.27 0.32
C GLU A 166 -0.40 1.65 1.71
N LEU A 167 -1.50 1.06 2.17
CA LEU A 167 -2.09 1.33 3.49
C LEU A 167 -1.33 0.64 4.64
N GLY A 168 -0.45 -0.29 4.30
CA GLY A 168 0.32 -1.08 5.24
C GLY A 168 0.81 -2.38 4.61
N PHE A 169 1.26 -3.28 5.47
CA PHE A 169 1.66 -4.62 5.07
C PHE A 169 1.34 -5.65 6.14
N LEU A 170 1.12 -6.88 5.69
CA LEU A 170 0.95 -8.06 6.51
C LEU A 170 2.25 -8.87 6.45
N VAL A 171 2.80 -9.21 7.62
CA VAL A 171 3.88 -10.18 7.76
C VAL A 171 3.32 -11.51 8.20
N VAL A 172 3.69 -12.57 7.48
CA VAL A 172 3.33 -13.97 7.78
C VAL A 172 4.59 -14.81 7.78
N LYS A 173 4.70 -15.76 8.72
CA LYS A 173 5.85 -16.66 8.81
C LYS A 173 5.39 -18.12 8.82
N GLY A 174 6.07 -18.95 8.06
CA GLY A 174 5.85 -20.39 8.07
C GLY A 174 5.08 -20.90 6.86
N ALA A 175 5.06 -22.23 6.73
CA ALA A 175 4.41 -22.91 5.62
C ALA A 175 2.89 -22.89 5.80
N VAL A 176 2.22 -21.92 5.16
CA VAL A 176 0.79 -21.69 5.31
C VAL A 176 0.09 -21.54 3.97
N THR A 177 -1.22 -21.78 3.95
CA THR A 177 -2.08 -21.45 2.82
C THR A 177 -3.02 -20.32 3.22
N LEU A 178 -3.02 -19.24 2.43
CA LEU A 178 -3.87 -18.08 2.62
C LEU A 178 -4.91 -17.98 1.52
N GLU A 179 -6.11 -17.53 1.87
CA GLU A 179 -7.12 -17.02 0.94
C GLU A 179 -7.22 -15.51 1.15
N ILE A 180 -7.03 -14.74 0.09
CA ILE A 180 -6.99 -13.28 0.13
C ILE A 180 -8.07 -12.76 -0.81
N THR A 181 -9.15 -12.23 -0.24
CA THR A 181 -10.10 -11.40 -0.99
C THR A 181 -9.64 -9.95 -0.94
N LYS A 182 -9.56 -9.30 -2.10
CA LYS A 182 -9.04 -7.93 -2.28
C LYS A 182 -9.79 -7.21 -3.40
N PRO A 183 -9.62 -5.89 -3.60
CA PRO A 183 -10.19 -5.19 -4.74
C PRO A 183 -9.74 -5.83 -6.05
N LYS A 184 -10.68 -5.96 -7.00
CA LYS A 184 -10.40 -6.60 -8.29
C LYS A 184 -9.29 -5.86 -9.03
N GLY A 185 -8.25 -6.58 -9.45
CA GLY A 185 -7.08 -6.00 -10.14
C GLY A 185 -6.06 -5.32 -9.23
N ALA A 186 -6.25 -5.33 -7.90
CA ALA A 186 -5.29 -4.69 -6.99
C ALA A 186 -3.95 -5.42 -7.00
N ASN A 187 -2.86 -4.68 -7.00
CA ASN A 187 -1.53 -5.28 -6.87
C ASN A 187 -1.30 -5.69 -5.42
N VAL A 188 -1.08 -6.97 -5.20
CA VAL A 188 -0.60 -7.51 -3.93
C VAL A 188 0.80 -8.04 -4.16
N PHE A 189 1.78 -7.23 -3.81
CA PHE A 189 3.18 -7.61 -3.86
C PHE A 189 3.52 -8.48 -2.66
N ILE A 190 4.22 -9.58 -2.92
CA ILE A 190 4.70 -10.51 -1.91
C ILE A 190 6.22 -10.52 -2.04
N SER A 191 6.91 -10.23 -0.94
CA SER A 191 8.37 -10.33 -0.86
C SER A 191 8.76 -11.32 0.23
N GLU A 192 9.80 -12.10 -0.04
CA GLU A 192 10.51 -12.88 0.97
C GLU A 192 11.45 -11.95 1.73
N GLY A 193 11.49 -12.05 3.06
CA GLY A 193 12.49 -11.34 3.86
C GLY A 193 11.95 -10.57 5.06
N VAL A 194 12.89 -9.95 5.77
CA VAL A 194 12.71 -9.44 7.13
C VAL A 194 12.59 -7.92 7.10
N ILE A 195 11.46 -7.40 7.58
CA ILE A 195 11.49 -6.15 8.33
C ILE A 195 11.89 -6.57 9.76
N ASP A 196 13.16 -6.41 10.08
CA ASP A 196 13.66 -6.41 11.45
C ASP A 196 13.67 -4.95 11.92
N GLY A 197 12.98 -4.65 13.02
CA GLY A 197 13.08 -3.34 13.68
C GLY A 197 12.18 -2.22 13.15
N LEU A 198 10.98 -2.53 12.63
CA LEU A 198 9.83 -1.61 12.77
C LEU A 198 9.05 -1.95 14.05
#